data_AF-A0A0L7QJB0-F1
#
_entry.id   AF-A0A0L7QJB0-F1
#
_cell.length_a   1.000
_cell.length_b   1.000
_cell.length_c   1.000
_cell.angle_alpha   90.00
_cell.angle_beta   90.00
_cell.angle_gamma   90.00
#
_symmetry.space_group_name_H-M   'P 1'
#
loop_
_entity.id
_entity.type
_entity.pdbx_description
1 polymer ?
#
loop_
_entity_poly.entity_id
_entity_poly.type
_entity_poly.pdbx_seq_one_letter_code
_entity_poly.pdbx_strand_id
1 'polypeptide(L)'
;EQVPASFHEDMIRWAMECFCNLTFNKHLGFLESPGYNSTSEPSRIISSLITAHKYMNRSESVAILLIPFARKLFEACDVLDGVIGRYVRQARTKITARSSFHRETDLS
;
A
#
# COMPACT_ATOMS: atom_id res chain seq x y z
N GLU A 1 11.98 12.35 -28.86
CA GLU A 1 12.46 11.48 -27.78
C GLU A 1 11.45 10.35 -27.56
N GLN A 2 11.86 9.08 -27.58
CA GLN A 2 10.98 7.97 -27.22
C GLN A 2 11.12 7.71 -25.72
N VAL A 3 10.00 7.69 -25.02
CA VAL A 3 9.93 7.43 -23.58
C VAL A 3 10.30 5.96 -23.32
N PRO A 4 11.13 5.64 -22.29
CA PRO A 4 11.45 4.27 -21.95
C PRO A 4 10.21 3.41 -21.69
N ALA A 5 10.25 2.14 -22.05
CA ALA A 5 9.13 1.22 -21.83
C ALA A 5 8.75 1.07 -20.34
N SER A 6 9.71 1.27 -19.44
CA SER A 6 9.51 1.24 -17.98
C SER A 6 8.90 2.52 -17.41
N PHE A 7 8.81 3.61 -18.17
CA PHE A 7 8.48 4.93 -17.62
C PHE A 7 7.16 4.95 -16.84
N HIS A 8 6.13 4.26 -17.34
CA HIS A 8 4.85 4.19 -16.64
C HIS A 8 4.97 3.49 -15.27
N GLU A 9 5.76 2.42 -15.21
CA GLU A 9 6.04 1.69 -13.98
C GLU A 9 6.89 2.54 -13.02
N ASP A 10 7.88 3.27 -13.53
CA ASP A 10 8.71 4.21 -12.77
C ASP A 10 7.85 5.32 -12.13
N MET A 11 6.90 5.86 -12.88
CA MET A 11 5.96 6.88 -12.41
C MET A 11 5.02 6.35 -11.31
N ILE A 12 4.51 5.12 -11.46
CA ILE A 12 3.68 4.49 -10.42
C ILE A 12 4.49 4.29 -9.14
N ARG A 13 5.72 3.80 -9.25
CA ARG A 13 6.62 3.59 -8.10
C ARG A 13 6.91 4.90 -7.38
N TRP A 14 7.22 5.95 -8.13
CA TRP A 14 7.44 7.28 -7.58
C TRP A 14 6.20 7.84 -6.87
N ALA A 15 5.03 7.75 -7.50
CA ALA A 15 3.77 8.21 -6.91
C ALA A 15 3.45 7.48 -5.60
N MET A 16 3.68 6.17 -5.54
CA MET A 16 3.45 5.36 -4.33
C MET A 16 4.42 5.73 -3.20
N GLU A 17 5.70 5.97 -3.50
CA GLU A 17 6.66 6.43 -2.50
C GLU A 17 6.25 7.78 -1.92
N CYS A 18 5.84 8.73 -2.77
CA CYS A 18 5.31 10.03 -2.33
C CYS A 18 4.06 9.87 -1.45
N PHE A 19 3.10 9.05 -1.87
CA PHE A 19 1.88 8.81 -1.12
C PHE A 19 2.17 8.22 0.25
N CYS A 20 2.99 7.17 0.34
CA CYS A 20 3.32 6.53 1.60
C CYS A 20 4.11 7.45 2.55
N ASN A 21 5.00 8.27 2.00
CA ASN A 21 5.70 9.29 2.77
C ASN A 21 4.70 10.30 3.37
N LEU A 22 3.78 10.84 2.56
CA LEU A 22 2.80 11.81 3.02
C LEU A 22 1.79 11.23 4.01
N THR A 23 1.24 10.04 3.74
CA THR A 23 0.14 9.47 4.52
C THR A 23 0.61 8.75 5.78
N PHE A 24 1.76 8.06 5.71
CA PHE A 24 2.24 7.22 6.80
C PHE A 24 3.53 7.74 7.45
N ASN A 25 4.16 8.77 6.88
CA ASN A 25 5.50 9.23 7.26
C ASN A 25 6.51 8.06 7.25
N LYS A 26 6.43 7.25 6.17
CA LYS A 26 7.19 6.02 6.00
C LYS A 26 7.75 5.92 4.59
N HIS A 27 9.04 5.58 4.52
CA HIS A 27 9.69 5.09 3.31
C HIS A 27 9.51 3.59 3.21
N LEU A 28 8.89 3.14 2.11
CA LEU A 28 8.58 1.72 1.88
C LEU A 28 9.48 1.09 0.82
N GLY A 29 10.34 1.88 0.16
CA GLY A 29 11.36 1.39 -0.75
C GLY A 29 10.83 1.07 -2.15
N PHE A 30 9.77 1.75 -2.62
CA PHE A 30 9.25 1.60 -3.99
C PHE A 30 10.28 2.02 -5.04
N LEU A 31 11.21 2.91 -4.68
CA LEU A 31 12.29 3.40 -5.54
C LEU A 31 13.62 2.65 -5.35
N GLU A 32 13.71 1.74 -4.38
CA GLU A 32 14.96 1.04 -4.08
C GLU A 32 15.15 -0.15 -5.03
N SER A 33 16.31 -0.23 -5.69
CA SER A 33 16.67 -1.36 -6.56
C SER A 33 16.56 -2.75 -5.90
N PRO A 34 16.92 -2.95 -4.61
CA PRO A 34 16.67 -4.22 -3.91
C PRO A 34 15.23 -4.37 -3.41
N GLY A 35 14.48 -3.28 -3.30
CA GLY A 35 13.10 -3.22 -2.82
C GLY A 35 12.06 -3.63 -3.87
N TYR A 36 12.46 -3.77 -5.14
CA TYR A 36 11.57 -4.10 -6.25
C TYR A 36 11.93 -5.46 -6.89
N ASN A 37 11.81 -6.53 -6.10
CA ASN A 37 11.72 -7.89 -6.64
C ASN A 37 10.24 -8.34 -6.68
N SER A 38 9.89 -9.35 -7.46
CA SER A 38 8.49 -9.77 -7.66
C SER A 38 7.79 -10.26 -6.38
N THR A 39 8.54 -10.59 -5.32
CA THR A 39 8.02 -11.03 -4.02
C THR A 39 8.05 -9.94 -2.95
N SER A 40 8.62 -8.78 -3.28
CA SER A 40 8.78 -7.65 -2.36
C SER A 40 7.42 -7.06 -1.97
N GLU A 41 7.37 -6.48 -0.77
CA GLU A 41 6.18 -5.78 -0.29
C GLU A 41 5.76 -4.63 -1.24
N PRO A 42 6.66 -3.76 -1.74
CA PRO A 42 6.34 -2.75 -2.75
C PRO A 42 5.69 -3.31 -4.01
N SER A 43 6.26 -4.37 -4.61
CA SER A 43 5.71 -5.01 -5.81
C SER A 43 4.33 -5.61 -5.57
N ARG A 44 4.11 -6.21 -4.40
CA ARG A 44 2.80 -6.77 -4.01
C ARG A 44 1.75 -5.68 -3.88
N ILE A 45 2.10 -4.54 -3.26
CA ILE A 45 1.19 -3.40 -3.10
C ILE A 45 0.78 -2.84 -4.46
N ILE A 46 1.75 -2.56 -5.33
CA ILE A 46 1.50 -2.02 -6.68
C ILE A 46 0.65 -2.99 -7.51
N SER A 47 1.01 -4.28 -7.52
CA SER A 47 0.29 -5.30 -8.28
C SER A 47 -1.16 -5.44 -7.82
N SER A 48 -1.40 -5.43 -6.50
CA SER A 48 -2.74 -5.46 -5.93
C SER A 48 -3.54 -4.22 -6.30
N LEU A 49 -2.94 -3.02 -6.22
CA LEU A 49 -3.61 -1.76 -6.54
C LEU A 49 -4.02 -1.69 -8.02
N ILE A 50 -3.11 -2.05 -8.93
CA ILE A 50 -3.39 -2.11 -10.37
C ILE A 50 -4.52 -3.12 -10.64
N THR A 51 -4.47 -4.28 -9.98
CA THR A 51 -5.50 -5.32 -10.12
C THR A 51 -6.86 -4.84 -9.63
N ALA A 52 -6.90 -4.21 -8.46
CA ALA A 52 -8.13 -3.64 -7.90
C ALA A 52 -8.70 -2.56 -8.83
N HIS A 53 -7.87 -1.61 -9.27
CA HIS A 53 -8.29 -0.56 -10.19
C HIS A 53 -8.86 -1.12 -11.50
N LYS A 54 -8.19 -2.10 -12.10
CA LYS A 54 -8.63 -2.76 -13.34
C LYS A 54 -9.99 -3.43 -13.19
N TYR A 55 -10.24 -4.10 -12.07
CA TYR A 55 -11.50 -4.80 -11.84
C TYR A 55 -12.63 -3.85 -11.43
N MET A 56 -12.33 -2.78 -10.68
CA MET A 56 -13.30 -1.72 -10.36
C MET A 56 -13.74 -0.92 -11.60
N ASN A 57 -12.82 -0.58 -12.51
CA ASN A 57 -13.17 0.16 -13.73
C ASN A 57 -14.00 -0.67 -14.73
N ARG A 58 -14.03 -2.00 -14.61
CA ARG A 58 -14.83 -2.86 -15.49
C ARG A 58 -16.27 -3.05 -15.00
N SER A 59 -16.59 -2.61 -13.79
CA SER A 59 -17.93 -2.78 -13.21
C SER A 59 -18.79 -1.53 -13.38
N GLU A 60 -19.28 -1.26 -14.58
CA GLU A 60 -20.41 -0.33 -14.78
C GLU A 60 -21.75 -0.96 -14.31
N SER A 61 -21.78 -2.25 -13.98
CA SER A 61 -22.95 -2.95 -13.45
C SER A 61 -22.57 -3.76 -12.22
N VAL A 62 -22.72 -3.14 -11.06
CA VAL A 62 -22.42 -3.66 -9.71
C VAL A 62 -23.06 -5.03 -9.38
N ALA A 63 -24.07 -5.48 -10.14
CA ALA A 63 -24.84 -6.69 -9.82
C ALA A 63 -24.45 -7.96 -10.60
N ILE A 64 -23.78 -7.86 -11.77
CA ILE A 64 -23.58 -9.01 -12.68
C ILE A 64 -22.14 -9.58 -12.61
N LEU A 65 -21.16 -8.79 -12.15
CA LEU A 65 -19.72 -9.14 -12.14
C LEU A 65 -19.18 -9.73 -10.82
N LEU A 66 -20.03 -9.81 -9.78
CA LEU A 66 -19.66 -10.22 -8.43
C LEU A 66 -19.16 -11.68 -8.29
N ILE A 67 -19.23 -12.51 -9.33
CA ILE A 67 -18.91 -13.94 -9.21
C ILE A 67 -17.55 -14.30 -9.84
N PRO A 68 -17.22 -13.97 -11.10
CA PRO A 68 -15.96 -14.42 -11.70
C PRO A 68 -14.73 -13.57 -11.35
N PHE A 69 -14.90 -12.28 -11.05
CA PHE A 69 -13.77 -11.36 -10.82
C PHE A 69 -13.64 -10.89 -9.37
N ALA A 70 -14.69 -11.07 -8.56
CA ALA A 70 -14.68 -10.64 -7.18
C ALA A 70 -13.60 -11.33 -6.36
N ARG A 71 -13.28 -12.62 -6.63
CA ARG A 71 -12.21 -13.32 -5.91
C ARG A 71 -10.86 -12.60 -6.01
N LYS A 72 -10.43 -12.23 -7.22
CA LYS A 72 -9.15 -11.52 -7.42
C LYS A 72 -9.18 -10.10 -6.85
N LEU A 73 -10.34 -9.45 -6.87
CA LEU A 73 -10.52 -8.15 -6.25
C LEU A 73 -10.43 -8.25 -4.72
N PHE A 74 -11.12 -9.21 -4.10
CA PHE A 74 -11.05 -9.46 -2.67
C PHE A 74 -9.63 -9.84 -2.23
N GLU A 75 -8.97 -10.73 -2.94
CA GLU A 75 -7.55 -11.07 -2.68
C GLU A 75 -6.65 -9.83 -2.72
N ALA A 76 -6.86 -8.93 -3.69
CA ALA A 76 -6.10 -7.68 -3.77
C ALA A 76 -6.43 -6.73 -2.60
N CYS A 77 -7.70 -6.59 -2.25
CA CYS A 77 -8.14 -5.79 -1.10
C CYS A 77 -7.62 -6.33 0.23
N ASP A 78 -7.61 -7.65 0.43
CA ASP A 78 -7.08 -8.30 1.65
C ASP A 78 -5.58 -8.02 1.82
N VAL A 79 -4.82 -8.04 0.73
CA VAL A 79 -3.40 -7.64 0.77
C VAL A 79 -3.26 -6.18 1.18
N LEU A 80 -4.07 -5.28 0.61
CA LEU A 80 -4.03 -3.86 0.95
C LEU A 80 -4.45 -3.60 2.40
N ASP A 81 -5.51 -4.22 2.88
CA ASP A 81 -5.98 -4.11 4.27
C ASP A 81 -4.94 -4.66 5.26
N GLY A 82 -4.30 -5.79 4.92
CA GLY A 82 -3.19 -6.34 5.70
C GLY A 82 -2.03 -5.35 5.84
N VAL A 83 -1.62 -4.71 4.74
CA VAL A 83 -0.54 -3.73 4.72
C VAL A 83 -0.91 -2.48 5.52
N ILE A 84 -2.06 -1.86 5.22
CA ILE A 84 -2.53 -0.65 5.90
C ILE A 84 -2.73 -0.92 7.39
N GLY A 85 -3.39 -2.04 7.73
CA GLY A 85 -3.63 -2.45 9.10
C GLY A 85 -2.33 -2.65 9.89
N ARG A 86 -1.25 -3.15 9.27
CA ARG A 86 0.07 -3.22 9.91
C ARG A 86 0.62 -1.84 10.23
N TYR A 87 0.57 -0.89 9.29
CA TYR A 87 1.06 0.47 9.54
C TYR A 87 0.23 1.22 10.59
N VAL A 88 -1.09 1.08 10.57
CA VAL A 88 -1.98 1.65 11.60
C VAL A 88 -1.66 1.08 12.98
N ARG A 89 -1.47 -0.24 13.09
CA ARG A 89 -1.07 -0.89 14.35
C ARG A 89 0.28 -0.36 14.84
N GLN A 90 1.29 -0.26 13.96
CA GLN A 90 2.60 0.29 14.33
C GLN A 90 2.51 1.75 14.80
N ALA A 91 1.71 2.59 14.12
CA ALA A 91 1.50 3.97 14.52
C ALA A 91 0.83 4.05 15.91
N ARG A 92 -0.20 3.22 16.15
CA ARG A 92 -0.88 3.15 17.45
C ARG A 92 0.06 2.72 18.57
N THR A 93 0.87 1.68 18.36
CA THR A 93 1.84 1.21 19.36
C THR A 93 2.84 2.30 19.72
N LYS A 94 3.34 3.09 18.75
CA LYS A 94 4.25 4.22 19.03
C LYS A 94 3.60 5.31 19.88
N ILE A 95 2.32 5.61 19.63
CA ILE A 95 1.58 6.61 20.41
C ILE A 95 1.38 6.11 21.84
N THR A 96 0.97 4.86 22.02
CA THR A 96 0.78 4.26 23.35
C THR A 96 2.10 4.18 24.12
N ALA A 97 3.20 3.79 23.48
CA ALA A 97 4.50 3.73 24.13
C ALA A 97 4.97 5.12 24.61
N ARG A 98 4.70 6.18 23.83
CA ARG A 98 4.99 7.56 24.23
C ARG A 98 4.13 8.03 25.40
N SER A 99 2.85 7.66 25.44
CA SER A 99 1.97 8.08 26.54
C SER A 99 2.31 7.39 27.86
N SER A 100 2.78 6.14 27.83
CA SER A 100 3.30 5.45 29.02
C SER A 100 4.61 6.06 29.53
N PHE A 101 5.54 6.41 28.63
CA PHE A 101 6.79 7.10 29.01
C PHE A 101 6.53 8.48 29.64
N HIS A 102 5.57 9.24 29.10
CA HIS A 102 5.25 10.57 29.64
C HIS A 102 4.66 10.50 31.06
N ARG A 103 3.83 9.50 31.36
CA ARG A 103 3.26 9.30 32.70
C ARG A 103 4.31 8.90 33.74
N GLU A 104 5.36 8.19 33.34
CA GLU A 104 6.41 7.73 34.25
C GLU A 104 7.37 8.88 34.64
N THR A 105 7.58 9.85 33.73
CA THR A 105 8.32 11.09 34.02
C THR A 105 7.55 12.11 34.86
N ASP A 106 6.21 12.11 34.83
CA ASP A 106 5.40 13.02 35.66
C ASP A 106 5.23 12.49 37.11
N LEU A 107 5.56 11.22 37.36
CA LEU A 107 5.46 10.56 38.67
C LEU A 107 6.81 10.42 39.41
N SER A 108 7.90 10.91 38.81
CA SER A 108 9.26 10.91 39.36
C SER A 108 9.71 12.33 39.73
#